data_AF-A0A352WX15-F1
#
_entry.id   AF-A0A352WX15-F1
#
_cell.length_a   1.000
_cell.length_b   1.000
_cell.length_c   1.000
_cell.angle_alpha   90.00
_cell.angle_beta   90.00
_cell.angle_gamma   90.00
#
_symmetry.space_group_name_H-M   'P 1'
#
loop_
_entity.id
_entity.type
_entity.pdbx_description
1 polymer ?
#
loop_
_entity_poly.entity_id
_entity_poly.type
_entity_poly.pdbx_seq_one_letter_code
_entity_poly.pdbx_strand_id
1 'polypeptide(L)' 'QGNVFLVSVKCPHLGCQLEWNPDEKSWDCPCHGSRFDYTGALLDNPAQIKLKAYRYTRR' A
#
# COMPACT_ATOMS: atom_id res chain seq x y z
N GLN A 1 0.06 1.47 23.01
CA GLN A 1 1.14 1.96 22.13
C GLN A 1 0.75 1.62 20.70
N GLY A 2 0.86 2.55 19.76
CA GLY A 2 0.47 2.33 18.35
C GLY A 2 1.68 2.07 17.47
N ASN A 3 1.56 1.16 16.51
CA ASN A 3 2.54 0.94 15.46
C ASN A 3 2.24 1.87 14.27
N VAL A 4 3.26 2.51 13.71
CA VAL A 4 3.12 3.34 12.50
C VAL A 4 3.77 2.60 11.33
N PHE A 5 3.02 2.45 10.25
CA PHE A 5 3.48 1.83 9.01
C PHE A 5 3.57 2.91 7.92
N LEU A 6 4.78 3.11 7.38
CA LEU A 6 5.00 4.03 6.28
C LEU A 6 5.21 3.22 5.02
N VAL A 7 4.35 3.42 4.03
CA VAL A 7 4.39 2.72 2.75
C VAL A 7 4.30 3.71 1.59
N SER A 8 4.83 3.31 0.43
CA SER A 8 4.66 4.05 -0.82
C SER A 8 3.21 4.01 -1.29
N VAL A 9 2.62 5.16 -1.62
CA VAL A 9 1.29 5.26 -2.24
C VAL A 9 1.32 5.12 -3.78
N LYS A 10 2.46 4.68 -4.33
CA LYS A 10 2.62 4.39 -5.76
C LYS A 10 2.47 2.89 -6.00
N CYS A 11 1.47 2.51 -6.79
CA CYS A 11 1.23 1.13 -7.19
C CYS A 11 2.45 0.56 -7.96
N PRO A 12 3.03 -0.58 -7.52
CA PRO A 12 4.19 -1.16 -8.18
C PRO A 12 3.87 -1.86 -9.50
N HIS A 13 2.60 -1.94 -9.91
CA HIS A 13 2.22 -2.44 -11.23
C HIS A 13 2.72 -1.49 -12.33
N LEU A 14 2.08 -0.34 -12.49
CA LEU A 14 2.42 0.66 -13.52
C LEU A 14 2.51 2.09 -12.97
N GLY A 15 2.53 2.25 -11.64
CA GLY A 15 2.83 3.52 -11.01
C GLY A 15 1.65 4.45 -10.73
N CYS A 16 0.40 4.00 -10.85
CA CYS A 16 -0.76 4.76 -10.41
C CYS A 16 -0.68 5.10 -8.91
N GLN A 17 -1.28 6.23 -8.53
CA GLN A 17 -1.47 6.55 -7.11
C GLN A 17 -2.55 5.65 -6.51
N LEU A 18 -2.31 5.16 -5.30
CA LEU A 18 -3.24 4.35 -4.52
C LEU A 18 -4.16 5.23 -3.68
N GLU A 19 -5.37 4.74 -3.46
CA GLU A 19 -6.37 5.36 -2.58
C GLU A 19 -6.52 4.55 -1.29
N TRP A 20 -6.72 5.23 -0.16
CA TRP A 20 -6.92 4.57 1.12
C TRP A 20 -8.38 4.18 1.30
N ASN A 21 -8.64 2.90 1.55
CA ASN A 21 -9.93 2.35 1.93
C ASN A 21 -9.95 2.11 3.45
N PRO A 22 -10.63 2.96 4.24
CA PRO A 22 -10.61 2.86 5.70
C PRO A 22 -11.40 1.67 6.24
N ASP A 23 -12.40 1.18 5.49
CA ASP A 23 -13.28 0.09 5.92
C ASP A 23 -12.53 -1.25 5.88
N GLU A 24 -11.72 -1.46 4.85
CA GLU A 24 -10.93 -2.68 4.67
C GLU A 24 -9.46 -2.52 5.12
N LYS A 25 -9.05 -1.30 5.49
CA LYS A 25 -7.67 -0.94 5.85
C LYS A 25 -6.67 -1.32 4.76
N SER A 26 -7.03 -1.00 3.51
CA SER A 26 -6.26 -1.31 2.32
C SER A 26 -5.90 -0.06 1.52
N TRP A 27 -4.83 -0.19 0.74
CA TRP A 27 -4.50 0.69 -0.36
C TRP A 27 -4.99 0.07 -1.65
N ASP A 28 -5.91 0.74 -2.33
CA ASP A 28 -6.57 0.23 -3.53
C ASP A 28 -6.11 1.03 -4.76
N CYS A 29 -5.76 0.33 -5.83
CA CYS A 29 -5.35 0.94 -7.09
C CYS A 29 -6.57 1.13 -8.01
N PRO A 30 -7.03 2.39 -8.25
CA PRO A 30 -8.24 2.63 -9.04
C PRO A 30 -8.06 2.30 -10.53
N CYS A 31 -6.82 2.16 -11.01
CA CYS A 31 -6.54 1.89 -12.42
C CYS A 31 -6.88 0.46 -12.83
N HIS A 32 -6.43 -0.53 -12.06
CA HIS A 32 -6.50 -1.96 -12.45
C HIS A 32 -6.81 -2.90 -11.28
N GLY A 33 -7.14 -2.37 -10.10
CA GLY A 33 -7.66 -3.17 -8.98
C GLY A 33 -6.62 -3.85 -8.10
N SER A 34 -5.31 -3.61 -8.24
CA SER A 34 -4.35 -4.15 -7.26
C SER A 34 -4.62 -3.59 -5.87
N ARG A 35 -4.55 -4.45 -4.84
CA ARG A 35 -4.83 -4.09 -3.45
C ARG A 35 -3.68 -4.46 -2.53
N PHE A 36 -3.48 -3.66 -1.50
CA PHE A 36 -2.42 -3.87 -0.52
C PHE A 36 -2.93 -3.60 0.89
N ASP A 37 -2.43 -4.29 1.90
CA ASP A 37 -2.80 -3.99 3.28
C ASP A 37 -2.11 -2.72 3.81
N TYR A 38 -2.47 -2.30 5.02
CA TYR A 38 -1.87 -1.15 5.70
C TYR A 38 -0.37 -1.27 5.97
N THR A 39 0.22 -2.47 5.89
CA THR A 39 1.67 -2.71 6.00
C THR A 39 2.36 -2.69 4.63
N GLY A 40 1.58 -2.67 3.54
CA GLY A 40 2.02 -2.69 2.16
C GLY A 40 2.10 -4.07 1.54
N ALA A 41 1.69 -5.14 2.25
CA ALA A 41 1.64 -6.48 1.70
C ALA A 41 0.62 -6.56 0.56
N LEU A 42 0.92 -7.32 -0.49
CA LEU A 42 0.02 -7.51 -1.61
C LEU A 42 -1.19 -8.36 -1.18
N LEU A 43 -2.39 -7.84 -1.40
CA LEU A 43 -3.65 -8.54 -1.16
C LEU A 43 -4.25 -9.07 -2.47
N ASP A 44 -4.18 -8.27 -3.54
CA ASP A 44 -4.74 -8.65 -4.83
C ASP A 44 -3.91 -8.13 -6.02
N ASN A 45 -3.92 -8.91 -7.09
CA ASN A 45 -3.20 -8.67 -8.35
C ASN A 45 -3.98 -7.65 -9.22
N PRO A 46 -3.41 -7.04 -10.29
CA PRO A 46 -2.29 -7.50 -11.12
C PRO A 46 -0.86 -7.24 -10.62
N ALA A 47 -0.63 -6.35 -9.64
CA ALA A 47 0.70 -6.16 -9.08
C ALA A 47 1.29 -7.49 -8.57
N GLN A 48 2.61 -7.69 -8.77
CA GLN A 48 3.29 -8.94 -8.40
C GLN A 48 4.22 -8.79 -7.20
N ILE A 49 4.34 -7.57 -6.66
CA ILE A 49 5.19 -7.25 -5.52
C ILE A 49 4.47 -6.33 -4.54
N LYS A 50 4.89 -6.39 -3.27
CA LYS A 50 4.42 -5.53 -2.18
C LYS A 50 4.84 -4.06 -2.37
N LEU A 51 4.18 -3.15 -1.64
CA LEU A 51 4.59 -1.75 -1.57
C LEU A 51 5.95 -1.61 -0.87
N LYS A 52 6.69 -0.57 -1.26
CA LYS A 52 7.91 -0.19 -0.56
C LYS A 52 7.55 0.36 0.83
N ALA A 53 8.03 -0.30 1.87
CA ALA A 53 7.90 0.14 3.26
C ALA A 53 9.13 0.94 3.72
N TYR A 54 8.91 1.91 4.61
CA TYR A 54 9.95 2.77 5.16
C TYR A 54 10.05 2.58 6.68
N ARG A 55 11.28 2.64 7.21
CA ARG A 55 11.51 2.65 8.65
C ARG A 55 11.24 4.06 9.17
N TYR A 56 10.39 4.15 10.18
CA TYR A 56 10.22 5.38 10.93
C TYR A 56 11.38 5.54 11.92
N THR A 57 12.21 6.55 11.75
CA THR A 57 13.17 6.99 12.76
C THR A 57 12.70 8.34 13.30
N ARG A 58 12.38 8.41 14.60
CA ARG A 58 12.24 9.69 15.29
C ARG A 58 13.63 10.31 15.35
N ARG A 59 13.78 11.52 14.81
CA ARG A 59 14.91 12.39 15.16
C ARG A 59 14.71 12.91 16.58
#